data_AF-A0A925WP45-F1
#
_entry.id   AF-A0A925WP45-F1
#
_cell.length_a   1.000
_cell.length_b   1.000
_cell.length_c   1.000
_cell.angle_alpha   90.00
_cell.angle_beta   90.00
_cell.angle_gamma   90.00
#
_symmetry.space_group_name_H-M   'P 1'
#
loop_
_entity.id
_entity.type
_entity.pdbx_description
1 polymer ?
#
loop_
_entity_poly.entity_id
_entity_poly.type
_entity_poly.pdbx_seq_one_letter_code
_entity_poly.pdbx_strand_id
1 'polypeptide(L)'
;MNARFRLLIIGLGALLVIATYSFPLWSPLLQAGEVFPFPELDPILYPAFDALPVDRQSDYLQLRRGALTLALDMATSALQPDVVVPAEQQIQPELSGQQPIRSGTWIALTPNRTAAGLATVYELPDGSRYLWLSEFSAIQAPDLRLYLSRQASAMLEELE
;
A
#
# COMPACT_ATOMS: atom_id res chain seq x y z
N MET A 1 22.06 -19.41 60.53
CA MET A 1 21.08 -19.13 59.46
C MET A 1 19.80 -19.87 59.79
N ASN A 2 18.72 -19.15 60.10
CA ASN A 2 17.49 -19.71 60.67
C ASN A 2 16.81 -20.71 59.73
N ALA A 3 16.31 -21.82 60.25
CA ALA A 3 15.62 -22.87 59.47
C ALA A 3 14.46 -22.31 58.62
N ARG A 4 13.78 -21.27 59.14
CA ARG A 4 12.73 -20.52 58.43
C ARG A 4 13.23 -19.85 57.15
N PHE A 5 14.45 -19.31 57.16
CA PHE A 5 15.07 -18.66 56.00
C PHE A 5 15.49 -19.67 54.93
N ARG A 6 16.00 -20.85 55.34
CA ARG A 6 16.31 -21.94 54.42
C ARG A 6 15.06 -22.49 53.72
N LEU A 7 13.97 -22.70 54.46
CA LEU A 7 12.70 -23.13 53.88
C LEU A 7 12.13 -22.10 52.89
N LEU A 8 12.30 -20.81 53.19
CA LEU A 8 11.89 -19.73 52.28
C LEU A 8 12.68 -19.77 50.96
N ILE A 9 14.00 -19.93 51.02
CA ILE A 9 14.85 -20.04 49.81
C ILE A 9 14.49 -21.29 48.99
N ILE A 10 14.28 -22.43 49.64
CA ILE A 10 13.91 -23.68 48.96
C ILE A 10 12.52 -23.54 48.32
N GLY A 11 11.57 -22.93 49.02
CA GLY A 11 10.23 -22.65 48.50
C GLY A 11 10.27 -21.71 47.30
N LEU A 12 11.07 -20.64 47.37
CA LEU A 12 11.24 -19.70 46.26
C LEU A 12 11.87 -20.39 45.04
N GLY A 13 12.88 -21.23 45.24
CA GLY A 13 13.50 -22.01 44.17
C GLY A 13 12.53 -22.99 43.50
N ALA A 14 11.73 -23.70 44.30
CA ALA A 14 10.71 -24.60 43.78
C ALA A 14 9.64 -23.86 42.96
N LEU A 15 9.23 -22.67 43.42
CA LEU A 15 8.26 -21.83 42.72
C LEU A 15 8.82 -21.32 41.38
N LEU A 16 10.11 -20.96 41.35
CA LEU A 16 10.80 -20.55 40.13
C LEU A 16 10.86 -21.69 39.10
N VAL A 17 11.20 -22.90 39.55
CA VAL A 17 11.19 -24.10 38.68
C VAL A 17 9.81 -24.39 38.12
N ILE A 18 8.75 -24.30 38.94
CA ILE A 18 7.37 -24.48 38.49
C ILE A 18 6.98 -23.40 37.47
N ALA A 19 7.33 -22.14 37.73
CA ALA A 19 7.04 -21.03 36.82
C ALA A 19 7.74 -21.20 35.46
N THR A 20 9.02 -21.59 35.45
CA THR A 20 9.77 -21.87 34.21
C THR A 20 9.25 -23.11 33.48
N TYR A 21 8.91 -24.18 34.19
CA TYR A 21 8.36 -25.40 33.58
C TYR A 21 6.98 -25.17 32.96
N SER A 22 6.14 -24.37 33.62
CA SER A 22 4.82 -23.98 33.12
C SER A 22 4.86 -22.83 32.11
N PHE A 23 6.05 -22.28 31.79
CA PHE A 23 6.20 -21.15 30.88
C PHE A 23 5.45 -21.32 29.55
N PRO A 24 5.53 -22.47 28.84
CA PRO A 24 4.80 -22.64 27.56
C PRO A 24 3.28 -22.56 27.67
N LEU A 25 2.70 -22.80 28.85
CA LEU A 25 1.25 -22.76 29.07
C LEU A 25 0.73 -21.32 29.20
N TRP A 26 1.52 -20.41 29.75
CA TRP A 26 1.11 -19.00 29.97
C TRP A 26 1.88 -18.00 29.11
N SER A 27 2.95 -18.41 28.41
CA SER A 27 3.64 -17.57 27.43
C SER A 27 2.75 -17.03 26.32
N PRO A 28 1.69 -17.73 25.82
CA PRO A 28 0.79 -17.16 24.82
C PRO A 28 -0.01 -15.96 25.35
N LEU A 29 -0.29 -15.93 26.65
CA LEU A 29 -0.99 -14.80 27.30
C LEU A 29 -0.12 -13.54 27.32
N LEU A 30 1.21 -13.69 27.29
CA LEU A 30 2.14 -12.57 27.14
C LEU A 30 2.28 -12.12 25.68
N GLN A 31 1.99 -12.99 24.72
CA GLN A 31 2.06 -12.73 23.27
C GLN A 31 0.72 -12.26 22.70
N ALA A 32 -0.28 -11.99 23.54
CA ALA A 32 -1.59 -11.48 23.15
C ALA A 32 -1.56 -10.01 22.67
N GLY A 33 -0.48 -9.59 22.00
CA GLY A 33 -0.51 -8.44 21.12
C GLY A 33 -1.11 -8.88 19.79
N GLU A 34 -2.14 -8.17 19.33
CA GLU A 34 -2.69 -8.38 18.01
C GLU A 34 -1.56 -8.13 17.00
N VAL A 35 -1.13 -9.20 16.30
CA VAL A 35 -0.05 -9.09 15.33
C VAL A 35 -0.61 -8.31 14.15
N PHE A 36 -0.20 -7.05 14.03
CA PHE A 36 -0.60 -6.21 12.91
C PHE A 36 -0.26 -6.94 11.59
N PRO A 37 -1.22 -7.05 10.65
CA PRO A 37 -1.07 -7.91 9.47
C PRO A 37 0.05 -7.44 8.52
N PHE A 38 0.49 -6.18 8.64
CA PHE A 38 1.56 -5.60 7.85
C PHE A 38 2.66 -4.97 8.74
N PRO A 39 3.40 -5.78 9.52
CA PRO A 39 4.29 -5.29 10.57
C PRO A 39 5.46 -4.45 10.06
N GLU A 40 5.84 -4.56 8.78
CA GLU A 40 6.92 -3.77 8.17
C GLU A 40 6.54 -2.32 7.88
N LEU A 41 5.24 -1.98 7.90
CA LEU A 41 4.77 -0.62 7.76
C LEU A 41 5.18 0.21 8.99
N ASP A 42 5.38 1.51 8.82
CA ASP A 42 5.60 2.41 9.96
C ASP A 42 4.38 2.36 10.90
N PRO A 43 4.56 2.15 12.23
CA PRO A 43 3.47 2.13 13.20
C PRO A 43 2.56 3.36 13.17
N ILE A 44 3.07 4.52 12.72
CA ILE A 44 2.27 5.75 12.53
C ILE A 44 1.18 5.56 11.47
N LEU A 45 1.41 4.70 10.48
CA LEU A 45 0.51 4.44 9.36
C LEU A 45 -0.49 3.30 9.64
N TYR A 46 -0.37 2.57 10.76
CA TYR A 46 -1.28 1.46 11.10
C TYR A 46 -2.76 1.89 11.13
N PRO A 47 -3.14 3.02 11.77
CA PRO A 47 -4.54 3.45 11.78
C PRO A 47 -5.06 3.79 10.38
N ALA A 48 -4.20 4.34 9.52
CA ALA A 48 -4.56 4.68 8.15
C ALA A 48 -4.74 3.41 7.30
N PHE A 49 -3.90 2.39 7.50
CA PHE A 49 -4.04 1.09 6.86
C PHE A 49 -5.30 0.36 7.31
N ASP A 50 -5.59 0.34 8.62
CA ASP A 50 -6.80 -0.30 9.17
C ASP A 50 -8.09 0.40 8.71
N ALA A 51 -8.02 1.70 8.43
CA ALA A 51 -9.13 2.46 7.86
C ALA A 51 -9.39 2.15 6.37
N LEU A 52 -8.46 1.48 5.68
CA LEU A 52 -8.67 1.09 4.29
C LEU A 52 -9.79 0.04 4.16
N PRO A 53 -10.52 0.03 3.04
CA PRO A 53 -11.39 -1.08 2.67
C PRO A 53 -10.66 -2.44 2.69
N VAL A 54 -11.37 -3.50 3.07
CA VAL A 54 -10.80 -4.86 3.26
C VAL A 54 -10.17 -5.41 1.98
N ASP A 55 -10.73 -5.09 0.82
CA ASP A 55 -10.21 -5.45 -0.50
C ASP A 55 -8.87 -4.76 -0.82
N ARG A 56 -8.70 -3.50 -0.37
CA ARG A 56 -7.42 -2.78 -0.50
C ARG A 56 -6.37 -3.31 0.47
N GLN A 57 -6.77 -3.63 1.70
CA GLN A 57 -5.87 -4.28 2.65
C GLN A 57 -5.39 -5.63 2.13
N SER A 58 -6.32 -6.47 1.65
CA SER A 58 -5.99 -7.82 1.16
C SER A 58 -5.08 -7.79 -0.07
N ASP A 59 -5.27 -6.82 -0.98
CA ASP A 59 -4.39 -6.63 -2.13
C ASP A 59 -2.95 -6.26 -1.72
N TYR A 60 -2.75 -5.39 -0.73
CA TYR A 60 -1.41 -5.12 -0.18
C TYR A 60 -0.80 -6.35 0.50
N LEU A 61 -1.60 -7.10 1.27
CA LEU A 61 -1.13 -8.31 1.94
C LEU A 61 -0.81 -9.43 0.96
N GLN A 62 -1.52 -9.50 -0.17
CA GLN A 62 -1.21 -10.42 -1.26
C GLN A 62 0.09 -10.02 -1.95
N LEU A 63 0.23 -8.74 -2.30
CA LEU A 63 1.45 -8.19 -2.91
C LEU A 63 2.67 -8.41 -2.01
N ARG A 64 2.52 -8.23 -0.69
CA ARG A 64 3.56 -8.46 0.32
C ARG A 64 4.14 -9.88 0.27
N ARG A 65 3.33 -10.89 -0.06
CA ARG A 65 3.79 -12.30 -0.14
C ARG A 65 4.73 -12.55 -1.31
N GLY A 66 4.54 -11.82 -2.42
CA GLY A 66 5.37 -11.96 -3.62
C GLY A 66 6.52 -10.95 -3.68
N ALA A 67 6.26 -9.70 -3.28
CA ALA A 67 7.20 -8.59 -3.38
C ALA A 67 7.04 -7.62 -2.20
N LEU A 68 7.69 -7.95 -1.07
CA LEU A 68 7.63 -7.17 0.17
C LEU A 68 7.99 -5.68 -0.04
N THR A 69 9.11 -5.39 -0.69
CA THR A 69 9.59 -4.01 -0.89
C THR A 69 8.57 -3.19 -1.69
N LEU A 70 8.06 -3.76 -2.79
CA LEU A 70 7.06 -3.09 -3.61
C LEU A 70 5.76 -2.86 -2.83
N ALA A 71 5.30 -3.84 -2.05
CA ALA A 71 4.11 -3.69 -1.21
C ALA A 71 4.29 -2.57 -0.18
N LEU A 72 5.47 -2.50 0.46
CA LEU A 72 5.78 -1.47 1.44
C LEU A 72 5.84 -0.08 0.80
N ASP A 73 6.51 0.06 -0.34
CA ASP A 73 6.63 1.34 -1.05
C ASP A 73 5.28 1.83 -1.54
N MET A 74 4.45 0.93 -2.09
CA MET A 74 3.10 1.26 -2.51
C MET A 74 2.20 1.64 -1.34
N ALA A 75 2.16 0.84 -0.26
CA ALA A 75 1.33 1.12 0.90
C ALA A 75 1.75 2.42 1.59
N THR A 76 3.05 2.64 1.78
CA THR A 76 3.58 3.87 2.40
C THR A 76 3.20 5.10 1.58
N SER A 77 3.29 5.01 0.25
CA SER A 77 2.95 6.11 -0.66
C SER A 77 1.44 6.37 -0.66
N ALA A 78 0.62 5.34 -0.75
CA ALA A 78 -0.84 5.46 -0.83
C ALA A 78 -1.49 5.95 0.46
N LEU A 79 -0.83 5.78 1.60
CA LEU A 79 -1.30 6.23 2.91
C LEU A 79 -0.85 7.66 3.26
N GLN A 80 -0.04 8.30 2.40
CA GLN A 80 0.27 9.73 2.55
C GLN A 80 -0.96 10.58 2.21
N PRO A 81 -1.00 11.85 2.67
CA PRO A 81 -2.04 12.79 2.25
C PRO A 81 -2.04 13.01 0.73
N ASP A 82 -3.23 13.18 0.16
CA ASP A 82 -3.41 13.44 -1.26
C ASP A 82 -2.59 14.65 -1.73
N VAL A 83 -1.90 14.48 -2.85
CA VAL A 83 -1.13 15.55 -3.50
C VAL A 83 -1.97 16.15 -4.62
N VAL A 84 -2.37 17.41 -4.45
CA VAL A 84 -3.09 18.16 -5.48
C VAL A 84 -2.09 18.68 -6.52
N VAL A 85 -2.38 18.41 -7.79
CA VAL A 85 -1.60 18.91 -8.93
C VAL A 85 -1.63 20.46 -8.93
N PRO A 86 -0.52 21.17 -9.13
CA PRO A 86 -0.51 22.64 -9.20
C PRO A 86 -1.48 23.18 -10.26
N ALA A 87 -2.12 24.32 -9.98
CA ALA A 87 -3.17 24.88 -10.85
C ALA A 87 -2.70 25.14 -12.28
N GLU A 88 -1.43 25.50 -12.46
CA GLU A 88 -0.81 25.75 -13.76
C GLU A 88 -0.74 24.48 -14.62
N GLN A 89 -0.64 23.31 -13.99
CA GLN A 89 -0.61 22.00 -14.65
C GLN A 89 -2.01 21.41 -14.86
N GLN A 90 -3.04 22.01 -14.27
CA GLN A 90 -4.44 21.60 -14.48
C GLN A 90 -5.06 22.26 -15.72
N ILE A 91 -4.42 23.30 -16.26
CA ILE A 91 -4.88 24.02 -17.44
C ILE A 91 -4.30 23.35 -18.68
N GLN A 92 -5.17 22.91 -19.58
CA GLN A 92 -4.74 22.35 -20.85
C GLN A 92 -3.94 23.41 -21.63
N PRO A 93 -2.76 23.08 -22.17
CA PRO A 93 -2.04 23.98 -23.05
C PRO A 93 -2.93 24.35 -24.25
N GLU A 94 -3.11 25.64 -24.49
CA GLU A 94 -3.80 26.15 -25.68
C GLU A 94 -2.81 26.28 -26.84
N LEU A 95 -2.57 25.17 -27.53
CA LEU A 95 -1.67 25.14 -28.68
C LEU A 95 -2.46 25.35 -29.97
N SER A 96 -2.02 26.30 -30.79
CA SER A 96 -2.72 26.67 -32.02
C SER A 96 -2.81 25.49 -32.99
N GLY A 97 -4.03 25.17 -33.41
CA GLY A 97 -4.29 24.09 -34.35
C GLY A 97 -4.26 22.69 -33.75
N GLN A 98 -4.20 22.54 -32.42
CA GLN A 98 -4.30 21.23 -31.78
C GLN A 98 -5.63 20.52 -32.10
N GLN A 99 -5.56 19.23 -32.40
CA GLN A 99 -6.74 18.40 -32.69
C GLN A 99 -6.71 17.12 -31.84
N PRO A 100 -7.81 16.74 -31.18
CA PRO A 100 -7.90 15.47 -30.47
C PRO A 100 -7.95 14.31 -31.47
N ILE A 101 -6.99 13.38 -31.41
CA ILE A 101 -6.94 12.23 -32.33
C ILE A 101 -7.43 10.93 -31.70
N ARG A 102 -7.28 10.77 -30.38
CA ARG A 102 -7.71 9.58 -29.62
C ARG A 102 -8.04 9.97 -28.18
N SER A 103 -9.06 9.35 -27.62
CA SER A 103 -9.41 9.45 -26.20
C SER A 103 -9.71 8.08 -25.62
N GLY A 104 -9.46 7.92 -24.33
CA GLY A 104 -9.72 6.68 -23.59
C GLY A 104 -9.93 6.96 -22.11
N THR A 105 -10.50 5.96 -21.43
CA THR A 105 -10.71 5.95 -19.98
C THR A 105 -9.76 4.95 -19.34
N TRP A 106 -9.59 5.07 -18.03
CA TRP A 106 -8.75 4.18 -17.24
C TRP A 106 -9.45 2.85 -16.94
N ILE A 107 -8.63 1.82 -16.68
CA ILE A 107 -9.08 0.50 -16.24
C ILE A 107 -8.36 0.21 -14.93
N ALA A 108 -9.11 -0.24 -13.92
CA ALA A 108 -8.56 -0.68 -12.66
C ALA A 108 -7.80 -2.00 -12.84
N LEU A 109 -6.54 -2.05 -12.39
CA LEU A 109 -5.73 -3.26 -12.45
C LEU A 109 -5.94 -4.12 -11.20
N THR A 110 -5.84 -3.47 -10.03
CA THR A 110 -6.14 -4.03 -8.72
C THR A 110 -6.83 -2.97 -7.87
N PRO A 111 -7.41 -3.30 -6.71
CA PRO A 111 -8.00 -2.30 -5.81
C PRO A 111 -7.04 -1.17 -5.42
N ASN A 112 -5.72 -1.41 -5.37
CA ASN A 112 -4.71 -0.38 -5.08
C ASN A 112 -4.04 0.23 -6.32
N ARG A 113 -4.36 -0.25 -7.53
CA ARG A 113 -3.81 0.23 -8.80
C ARG A 113 -4.93 0.70 -9.70
N THR A 114 -5.52 1.83 -9.33
CA THR A 114 -6.65 2.44 -10.04
C THR A 114 -6.36 3.91 -10.34
N ALA A 115 -6.95 4.36 -11.45
CA ALA A 115 -6.97 5.74 -11.87
C ALA A 115 -8.35 6.09 -12.45
N ALA A 116 -8.66 7.38 -12.46
CA ALA A 116 -9.90 7.95 -12.96
C ALA A 116 -9.60 9.21 -13.78
N GLY A 117 -10.61 9.67 -14.53
CA GLY A 117 -10.50 10.78 -15.47
C GLY A 117 -10.44 10.32 -16.93
N LEU A 118 -10.00 11.22 -17.80
CA LEU A 118 -9.93 11.00 -19.25
C LEU A 118 -8.52 11.27 -19.77
N ALA A 119 -8.05 10.37 -20.64
CA ALA A 119 -6.77 10.50 -21.33
C ALA A 119 -7.03 10.82 -22.81
N THR A 120 -6.54 11.96 -23.30
CA THR A 120 -6.71 12.37 -24.70
C THR A 120 -5.35 12.67 -25.33
N VAL A 121 -5.08 12.05 -26.48
CA VAL A 121 -3.92 12.33 -27.31
C VAL A 121 -4.30 13.41 -28.31
N TYR A 122 -3.53 14.49 -28.31
CA TYR A 122 -3.65 15.59 -29.26
C TYR A 122 -2.52 15.53 -30.27
N GLU A 123 -2.83 15.93 -31.51
CA GLU A 123 -1.85 16.14 -32.58
C GLU A 123 -1.80 17.62 -32.94
N LEU A 124 -0.58 18.13 -33.14
CA LEU A 124 -0.28 19.50 -33.52
C LEU A 124 -0.10 19.61 -35.04
N PRO A 125 -0.16 20.83 -35.62
CA PRO A 125 -0.01 21.03 -37.06
C PRO A 125 1.34 20.56 -37.65
N ASP A 126 2.37 20.47 -36.80
CA ASP A 126 3.69 19.94 -37.16
C ASP A 126 3.77 18.40 -37.10
N GLY A 127 2.67 17.72 -36.75
CA GLY A 127 2.58 16.28 -36.58
C GLY A 127 3.07 15.76 -35.23
N SER A 128 3.54 16.64 -34.33
CA SER A 128 3.92 16.26 -32.97
C SER A 128 2.68 15.94 -32.12
N ARG A 129 2.86 15.12 -31.08
CA ARG A 129 1.76 14.61 -30.26
C ARG A 129 2.07 14.77 -28.78
N TYR A 130 1.03 15.04 -28.00
CA TYR A 130 1.12 15.02 -26.55
C TYR A 130 -0.13 14.37 -25.94
N LEU A 131 0.04 13.83 -24.73
CA LEU A 131 -1.02 13.25 -23.94
C LEU A 131 -1.49 14.27 -22.92
N TRP A 132 -2.79 14.52 -22.87
CA TRP A 132 -3.44 15.33 -21.86
C TRP A 132 -4.32 14.44 -20.98
N LEU A 133 -4.19 14.60 -19.67
CA LEU A 133 -4.99 13.89 -18.67
C LEU A 133 -5.93 14.90 -18.00
N SER A 134 -7.22 14.83 -18.31
CA SER A 134 -8.23 15.70 -17.71
C SER A 134 -8.94 14.99 -16.56
N GLU A 135 -9.18 15.72 -15.47
CA GLU A 135 -9.79 15.19 -14.24
C GLU A 135 -9.06 13.95 -13.71
N PHE A 136 -7.74 13.92 -13.89
CA PHE A 136 -6.92 12.78 -13.51
C PHE A 136 -6.82 12.66 -12.00
N SER A 137 -7.16 11.48 -11.50
CA SER A 137 -6.95 11.09 -10.11
C SER A 137 -6.47 9.64 -10.09
N ALA A 138 -5.47 9.35 -9.26
CA ALA A 138 -4.94 8.01 -9.10
C ALA A 138 -4.50 7.83 -7.65
N ILE A 139 -4.46 6.57 -7.21
CA ILE A 139 -3.88 6.23 -5.92
C ILE A 139 -2.39 6.56 -5.97
N GLN A 140 -1.90 7.24 -4.93
CA GLN A 140 -0.49 7.60 -4.84
C GLN A 140 0.39 6.35 -4.79
N ALA A 141 1.43 6.34 -5.60
CA ALA A 141 2.37 5.24 -5.76
C ALA A 141 3.80 5.80 -5.87
N PRO A 142 4.83 4.99 -5.59
CA PRO A 142 6.22 5.43 -5.69
C PRO A 142 6.64 5.83 -7.12
N ASP A 143 6.00 5.25 -8.13
CA ASP A 143 6.24 5.53 -9.54
C ASP A 143 4.91 5.47 -10.31
N LEU A 144 4.80 6.21 -11.42
CA LEU A 144 3.63 6.26 -12.29
C LEU A 144 3.99 5.77 -13.68
N ARG A 145 3.36 4.67 -14.11
CA ARG A 145 3.51 4.11 -15.46
C ARG A 145 2.19 4.14 -16.21
N LEU A 146 2.22 4.67 -17.42
CA LEU A 146 1.05 4.77 -18.29
C LEU A 146 1.18 3.81 -19.45
N TYR A 147 0.18 2.95 -19.62
CA TYR A 147 0.08 2.02 -20.74
C TYR A 147 -1.10 2.40 -21.62
N LEU A 148 -0.84 2.63 -22.91
CA LEU A 148 -1.87 2.91 -23.90
C LEU A 148 -2.15 1.64 -24.70
N SER A 149 -3.35 1.10 -24.56
CA SER A 149 -3.78 -0.11 -25.28
C SER A 149 -5.07 0.13 -26.06
N ARG A 150 -5.21 -0.56 -27.19
CA ARG A 150 -6.46 -0.61 -27.98
C ARG A 150 -7.39 -1.74 -27.52
N GLN A 151 -6.92 -2.64 -26.66
CA GLN A 151 -7.65 -3.80 -26.15
C GLN A 151 -7.84 -3.66 -24.64
N ALA A 152 -9.07 -3.89 -24.18
CA ALA A 152 -9.51 -3.55 -22.83
C ALA A 152 -9.05 -4.52 -21.72
N SER A 153 -8.41 -5.66 -22.00
CA SER A 153 -8.31 -6.71 -20.97
C SER A 153 -7.20 -7.76 -21.07
N ALA A 154 -6.48 -7.93 -22.17
CA ALA A 154 -5.76 -9.20 -22.41
C ALA A 154 -4.23 -9.22 -22.19
N MET A 155 -3.56 -8.13 -21.78
CA MET A 155 -2.09 -8.08 -21.69
C MET A 155 -1.52 -7.65 -20.33
N LEU A 156 -2.29 -7.75 -19.25
CA LEU A 156 -1.83 -7.23 -17.94
C LEU A 156 -1.03 -8.22 -17.10
N GLU A 157 -1.10 -9.53 -17.38
CA GLU A 157 -0.23 -10.54 -16.73
C GLU A 157 1.24 -10.43 -17.15
N GLU A 158 1.55 -9.73 -18.24
CA GLU A 158 2.92 -9.55 -18.77
C GLU A 158 3.66 -8.34 -18.18
N LEU A 159 3.02 -7.57 -17.28
CA LEU A 159 3.54 -6.31 -16.74
C LEU A 159 3.94 -6.37 -15.26
N GLU A 160 3.98 -7.57 -14.67
CA GLU A 160 4.50 -7.83 -13.31
C GLU A 160 6.02 -8.11 -13.28
#